data_AF-A0A7K3H4T5-F1
#
_entry.id   AF-A0A7K3H4T5-F1
#
_cell.length_a   1.000
_cell.length_b   1.000
_cell.length_c   1.000
_cell.angle_alpha   90.00
_cell.angle_beta   90.00
_cell.angle_gamma   90.00
#
_symmetry.space_group_name_H-M   'P 1'
#
loop_
_entity.id
_entity.type
_entity.pdbx_description
1 polymer ?
#
loop_
_entity_poly.entity_id
_entity_poly.type
_entity_poly.pdbx_seq_one_letter_code
_entity_poly.pdbx_strand_id
1 'polypeptide(L)'
;LAPAADALARVPDALREPSPVRLDADAPDWPAVRKSMAEAILLSATPERRDRLFPGDVRQFHTNGLNVAYGAAGVLWALHTTGAGRWSEYEEWLAAAARRDEALGPGFYDGAHGIAHVLDILGRTEDALRLLDRSREAPSAVREVSLYRGLAGIGLNLLHFAARTGTAAHREEALAVAGRLAEAV
;
A
#
# COMPACT_ATOMS: atom_id res chain seq x y z
N LEU A 1 1.75 -5.79 26.06
CA LEU A 1 0.84 -5.29 25.01
C LEU A 1 0.68 -3.77 25.04
N ALA A 2 1.11 -3.06 26.09
CA ALA A 2 1.32 -1.63 26.00
C ALA A 2 2.51 -1.33 25.06
N PRO A 3 2.44 -0.30 24.21
CA PRO A 3 3.59 0.15 23.42
C PRO A 3 4.74 0.55 24.35
N ALA A 4 5.98 0.34 23.91
CA ALA A 4 7.17 0.78 24.65
C ALA A 4 7.13 2.31 24.82
N ALA A 5 7.62 2.83 25.96
CA ALA A 5 7.60 4.26 26.28
C ALA A 5 8.20 5.15 25.18
N ASP A 6 9.17 4.62 24.43
CA ASP A 6 9.81 5.31 23.30
C ASP A 6 8.87 5.51 22.10
N ALA A 7 7.91 4.62 21.89
CA ALA A 7 6.90 4.77 20.84
C ALA A 7 5.94 5.90 21.20
N LEU A 8 5.53 6.02 22.48
CA LEU A 8 4.70 7.11 22.98
C LEU A 8 5.42 8.47 22.90
N ALA A 9 6.74 8.52 23.02
CA ALA A 9 7.49 9.77 22.92
C ALA A 9 7.40 10.44 21.54
N ARG A 10 7.18 9.65 20.47
CA ARG A 10 6.98 10.15 19.09
C ARG A 10 5.55 10.62 18.83
N VAL A 11 4.67 10.38 19.79
CA VAL A 11 3.27 10.76 19.77
C VAL A 11 3.15 12.16 20.38
N PRO A 12 2.60 13.16 19.66
CA PRO A 12 2.20 14.43 20.25
C PRO A 12 1.38 14.21 21.52
N ASP A 13 1.63 14.94 22.60
CA ASP A 13 0.96 14.73 23.91
C ASP A 13 -0.58 14.65 23.79
N ALA A 14 -1.17 15.42 22.89
CA ALA A 14 -2.60 15.43 22.58
C ALA A 14 -3.17 14.09 22.05
N LEU A 15 -2.31 13.15 21.67
CA LEU A 15 -2.64 11.85 21.08
C LEU A 15 -2.27 10.67 22.00
N ARG A 16 -1.77 10.94 23.22
CA ARG A 16 -1.39 9.88 24.20
C ARG A 16 -2.56 9.40 25.06
N GLU A 17 -3.66 10.15 25.11
CA GLU A 17 -4.90 9.70 25.73
C GLU A 17 -5.85 9.15 24.65
N PRO A 18 -6.53 8.01 24.90
CA PRO A 18 -7.55 7.52 23.99
C PRO A 18 -8.62 8.61 23.82
N SER A 19 -8.89 9.04 22.59
CA SER A 19 -10.06 9.88 22.33
C SER A 19 -11.30 9.09 22.79
N PRO A 20 -12.05 9.53 23.81
CA PRO A 20 -13.15 8.76 24.37
C PRO A 20 -14.33 8.80 23.40
N VAL A 21 -14.30 7.93 22.38
CA VAL A 21 -15.38 7.79 21.40
C VAL A 21 -16.29 6.63 21.78
N ARG A 22 -17.59 6.89 21.83
CA ARG A 22 -18.62 5.88 22.08
C ARG A 22 -19.21 5.39 20.77
N LEU A 23 -18.64 4.30 20.25
CA LEU A 23 -19.10 3.64 19.03
C LEU A 23 -20.49 3.01 19.17
N ASP A 24 -20.87 2.68 20.39
CA ASP A 24 -22.09 2.00 20.79
C ASP A 24 -23.24 2.96 21.18
N ALA A 25 -23.03 4.27 21.06
CA ALA A 25 -24.08 5.26 21.31
C ALA A 25 -25.17 5.22 20.22
N ASP A 26 -26.39 5.63 20.56
CA ASP A 26 -27.50 5.70 19.59
C ASP A 26 -27.21 6.63 18.40
N ALA A 27 -26.37 7.65 18.61
CA ALA A 27 -25.86 8.55 17.58
C ALA A 27 -24.36 8.83 17.79
N PRO A 28 -23.47 7.99 17.25
CA PRO A 28 -22.02 8.17 17.40
C PRO A 28 -21.52 9.41 16.65
N ASP A 29 -20.53 10.11 17.22
CA ASP A 29 -19.76 11.14 16.53
C ASP A 29 -18.79 10.48 15.53
N TRP A 30 -19.29 10.18 14.33
CA TRP A 30 -18.51 9.54 13.27
C TRP A 30 -17.23 10.29 12.88
N PRO A 31 -17.21 11.64 12.78
CA PRO A 31 -15.97 12.38 12.63
C PRO A 31 -14.95 12.11 13.75
N ALA A 32 -15.35 12.16 15.02
CA ALA A 32 -14.46 11.88 16.14
C ALA A 32 -13.97 10.43 16.13
N VAL A 33 -14.84 9.48 15.81
CA VAL A 33 -14.49 8.05 15.65
C VAL A 33 -13.43 7.86 14.57
N ARG A 34 -13.63 8.42 13.37
CA ARG A 34 -12.68 8.30 12.27
C ARG A 34 -11.34 8.92 12.61
N LYS A 35 -11.35 10.09 13.27
CA LYS A 35 -10.15 10.75 13.77
C LYS A 35 -9.41 9.85 14.77
N SER A 36 -10.11 9.31 15.76
CA SER A 36 -9.54 8.41 16.76
C SER A 36 -8.92 7.16 16.13
N MET A 37 -9.57 6.55 15.14
CA MET A 37 -9.02 5.39 14.41
C MET A 37 -7.77 5.75 13.62
N ALA A 38 -7.78 6.88 12.90
CA ALA A 38 -6.61 7.33 12.15
C ALA A 38 -5.42 7.60 13.08
N GLU A 39 -5.66 8.25 14.22
CA GLU A 39 -4.66 8.47 15.26
C GLU A 39 -4.11 7.13 15.75
N ALA A 40 -4.96 6.19 16.18
CA ALA A 40 -4.52 4.86 16.63
C ALA A 40 -3.63 4.12 15.62
N ILE A 41 -3.96 4.21 14.32
CA ILE A 41 -3.13 3.63 13.24
C ILE A 41 -1.75 4.29 13.20
N LEU A 42 -1.69 5.62 13.23
CA LEU A 42 -0.43 6.36 13.18
C LEU A 42 0.44 6.11 14.42
N LEU A 43 -0.18 6.07 15.60
CA LEU A 43 0.45 5.72 16.87
C LEU A 43 1.08 4.33 16.87
N SER A 44 0.52 3.41 16.09
CA SER A 44 1.00 2.04 15.99
C SER A 44 2.19 1.86 15.04
N ALA A 45 2.56 2.88 14.27
CA ALA A 45 3.65 2.81 13.33
C ALA A 45 5.00 2.55 14.04
N THR A 46 5.83 1.71 13.42
CA THR A 46 7.18 1.34 13.88
C THR A 46 8.21 1.62 12.79
N PRO A 47 8.56 2.90 12.50
CA PRO A 47 9.46 3.27 11.40
C PRO A 47 10.88 2.72 11.50
N GLU A 48 11.34 2.40 12.71
CA GLU A 48 12.64 1.77 12.98
C GLU A 48 12.75 0.35 12.42
N ARG A 49 11.62 -0.30 12.14
CA ARG A 49 11.59 -1.64 11.55
C ARG A 49 11.79 -1.57 10.05
N ARG A 50 12.38 -2.64 9.50
CA ARG A 50 12.63 -2.76 8.05
C ARG A 50 11.69 -3.73 7.36
N ASP A 51 11.06 -4.62 8.12
CA ASP A 51 10.19 -5.69 7.61
C ASP A 51 8.71 -5.28 7.51
N ARG A 52 8.25 -4.39 8.40
CA ARG A 52 6.89 -3.80 8.39
C ARG A 52 6.86 -2.44 9.08
N LEU A 53 6.04 -1.54 8.55
CA LEU A 53 5.83 -0.21 9.15
C LEU A 53 4.68 -0.20 10.15
N PHE A 54 3.57 -0.86 9.82
CA PHE A 54 2.41 -0.98 10.70
C PHE A 54 2.27 -2.43 11.15
N PRO A 55 1.77 -2.68 12.37
CA PRO A 55 1.31 -4.01 12.74
C PRO A 55 0.20 -4.43 11.78
N GLY A 56 0.21 -5.68 11.34
CA GLY A 56 -0.78 -6.18 10.40
C GLY A 56 -1.04 -7.66 10.56
N ASP A 57 -1.77 -8.20 9.59
CA ASP A 57 -2.20 -9.60 9.56
C ASP A 57 -1.00 -10.56 9.62
N VAL A 58 -1.18 -11.73 10.22
CA VAL A 58 -0.17 -12.80 10.28
C VAL A 58 0.33 -13.21 8.89
N ARG A 59 -0.49 -13.04 7.85
CA ARG A 59 -0.11 -13.24 6.44
C ARG A 59 1.09 -12.39 6.00
N GLN A 60 1.40 -11.28 6.68
CA GLN A 60 2.62 -10.50 6.43
C GLN A 60 3.90 -11.34 6.51
N PHE A 61 3.93 -12.37 7.35
CA PHE A 61 5.09 -13.28 7.48
C PHE A 61 5.28 -14.19 6.26
N HIS A 62 4.28 -14.30 5.38
CA HIS A 62 4.32 -15.14 4.18
C HIS A 62 4.45 -14.34 2.88
N THR A 63 4.16 -13.04 2.88
CA THR A 63 4.26 -12.18 1.68
C THR A 63 5.33 -11.10 1.85
N ASN A 64 5.08 -10.14 2.75
CA ASN A 64 5.91 -9.02 3.20
C ASN A 64 4.99 -8.00 3.92
N GLY A 65 5.58 -7.03 4.63
CA GLY A 65 4.86 -5.94 5.29
C GLY A 65 4.57 -4.71 4.40
N LEU A 66 4.75 -4.79 3.08
CA LEU A 66 4.71 -3.63 2.18
C LEU A 66 3.41 -3.48 1.39
N ASN A 67 2.82 -4.60 0.99
CA ASN A 67 1.75 -4.67 0.00
C ASN A 67 0.40 -4.02 0.39
N VAL A 68 -0.54 -4.00 -0.56
CA VAL A 68 -1.85 -3.35 -0.40
C VAL A 68 -2.79 -4.14 0.51
N ALA A 69 -2.77 -5.48 0.44
CA ALA A 69 -3.71 -6.32 1.18
C ALA A 69 -3.45 -6.33 2.69
N TYR A 70 -2.18 -6.40 3.08
CA TYR A 70 -1.78 -6.64 4.46
C TYR A 70 -0.69 -5.71 4.95
N GLY A 71 -0.18 -4.80 4.12
CA GLY A 71 1.04 -4.03 4.39
C GLY A 71 0.85 -2.52 4.42
N ALA A 72 1.99 -1.84 4.48
CA ALA A 72 2.06 -0.39 4.62
C ALA A 72 1.38 0.36 3.47
N ALA A 73 1.44 -0.13 2.22
CA ALA A 73 0.77 0.49 1.10
C ALA A 73 -0.75 0.58 1.31
N GLY A 74 -1.38 -0.50 1.79
CA GLY A 74 -2.82 -0.52 2.07
C GLY A 74 -3.22 0.49 3.14
N VAL A 75 -2.44 0.56 4.23
CA VAL A 75 -2.68 1.50 5.33
C VAL A 75 -2.53 2.95 4.86
N LEU A 76 -1.45 3.28 4.15
CA LEU A 76 -1.21 4.64 3.66
C LEU A 76 -2.25 5.06 2.61
N TRP A 77 -2.66 4.15 1.73
CA TRP A 77 -3.75 4.38 0.79
C TRP A 77 -5.08 4.66 1.51
N ALA A 78 -5.40 3.89 2.55
CA ALA A 78 -6.62 4.09 3.34
C ALA A 78 -6.60 5.44 4.09
N LEU A 79 -5.48 5.81 4.72
CA LEU A 79 -5.33 7.11 5.38
C LEU A 79 -5.53 8.25 4.38
N HIS A 80 -4.90 8.18 3.21
CA HIS A 80 -5.04 9.21 2.17
C HIS A 80 -6.48 9.30 1.65
N THR A 81 -7.06 8.17 1.22
CA THR A 81 -8.38 8.13 0.56
C THR A 81 -9.52 8.50 1.52
N THR A 82 -9.34 8.25 2.81
CA THR A 82 -10.33 8.63 3.84
C THR A 82 -10.12 10.06 4.36
N GLY A 83 -9.18 10.83 3.83
CA GLY A 83 -8.94 12.22 4.22
C GLY A 83 -8.17 12.38 5.54
N ALA A 84 -7.52 11.33 6.05
CA ALA A 84 -6.63 11.39 7.21
C ALA A 84 -5.23 11.96 6.89
N GLY A 85 -5.06 12.52 5.69
CA GLY A 85 -3.87 13.23 5.28
C GLY A 85 -2.79 12.33 4.67
N ARG A 86 -1.62 12.94 4.50
CA ARG A 86 -0.41 12.33 3.92
C ARG A 86 0.73 12.40 4.92
N TRP A 87 1.55 11.36 4.94
CA TRP A 87 2.57 11.14 5.96
C TRP A 87 3.90 10.88 5.27
N SER A 88 4.60 11.96 4.91
CA SER A 88 5.77 11.92 4.02
C SER A 88 6.89 11.00 4.52
N GLU A 89 7.12 10.93 5.82
CA GLU A 89 8.06 10.00 6.45
C GLU A 89 7.71 8.53 6.16
N TYR A 90 6.43 8.18 6.26
CA TYR A 90 5.94 6.81 6.06
C TYR A 90 5.87 6.44 4.57
N GLU A 91 5.58 7.43 3.72
CA GLU A 91 5.69 7.30 2.28
C GLU A 91 7.15 7.05 1.85
N GLU A 92 8.11 7.78 2.44
CA GLU A 92 9.54 7.55 2.21
C GLU A 92 9.97 6.17 2.70
N TRP A 93 9.47 5.76 3.88
CA TRP A 93 9.73 4.42 4.39
C TRP A 93 9.27 3.34 3.40
N LEU A 94 8.06 3.47 2.85
CA LEU A 94 7.51 2.51 1.88
C LEU A 94 8.34 2.49 0.59
N ALA A 95 8.65 3.66 0.03
CA ALA A 95 9.47 3.78 -1.18
C ALA A 95 10.85 3.15 -0.97
N ALA A 96 11.51 3.45 0.15
CA ALA A 96 12.82 2.92 0.49
C ALA A 96 12.76 1.40 0.75
N ALA A 97 11.69 0.88 1.35
CA ALA A 97 11.51 -0.56 1.57
C ALA A 97 11.28 -1.31 0.25
N ALA A 98 10.41 -0.82 -0.62
CA ALA A 98 10.16 -1.41 -1.94
C ALA A 98 11.40 -1.37 -2.84
N ARG A 99 12.25 -0.37 -2.68
CA ARG A 99 13.54 -0.30 -3.39
C ARG A 99 14.51 -1.41 -2.97
N ARG A 100 14.47 -1.83 -1.70
CA ARG A 100 15.38 -2.84 -1.14
C ARG A 100 14.89 -4.27 -1.33
N ASP A 101 13.58 -4.47 -1.43
CA ASP A 101 13.01 -5.80 -1.59
C ASP A 101 13.13 -6.25 -3.06
N GLU A 102 13.88 -7.33 -3.27
CA GLU A 102 14.10 -7.96 -4.59
C GLU A 102 13.15 -9.13 -4.83
N ALA A 103 12.42 -9.59 -3.81
CA ALA A 103 11.55 -10.75 -3.86
C ALA A 103 10.08 -10.39 -4.07
N LEU A 104 9.76 -9.12 -4.35
CA LEU A 104 8.39 -8.68 -4.59
C LEU A 104 7.81 -9.34 -5.84
N GLY A 105 6.78 -10.16 -5.64
CA GLY A 105 5.97 -10.66 -6.75
C GLY A 105 5.26 -9.51 -7.49
N PRO A 106 4.79 -9.73 -8.73
CA PRO A 106 4.18 -8.69 -9.55
C PRO A 106 2.70 -8.40 -9.21
N GLY A 107 2.12 -9.05 -8.21
CA GLY A 107 0.70 -8.94 -7.88
C GLY A 107 0.23 -7.50 -7.56
N PHE A 108 -1.07 -7.26 -7.71
CA PHE A 108 -1.65 -5.97 -7.32
C PHE A 108 -1.83 -5.92 -5.80
N TYR A 109 -2.57 -6.85 -5.21
CA TYR A 109 -2.86 -6.79 -3.78
C TYR A 109 -1.67 -7.18 -2.90
N ASP A 110 -0.79 -8.07 -3.37
CA ASP A 110 0.30 -8.61 -2.57
C ASP A 110 1.70 -8.34 -3.15
N GLY A 111 1.81 -7.47 -4.16
CA GLY A 111 3.04 -7.31 -4.92
C GLY A 111 3.35 -5.89 -5.41
N ALA A 112 4.35 -5.82 -6.28
CA ALA A 112 4.96 -4.60 -6.77
C ALA A 112 3.97 -3.69 -7.52
N HIS A 113 3.01 -4.24 -8.27
CA HIS A 113 2.06 -3.42 -9.03
C HIS A 113 1.17 -2.59 -8.09
N GLY A 114 0.65 -3.16 -7.00
CA GLY A 114 -0.14 -2.35 -6.06
C GLY A 114 0.69 -1.41 -5.22
N ILE A 115 1.92 -1.80 -4.85
CA ILE A 115 2.82 -0.87 -4.15
C ILE A 115 3.12 0.34 -5.04
N ALA A 116 3.43 0.12 -6.33
CA ALA A 116 3.62 1.19 -7.30
C ALA A 116 2.36 2.05 -7.47
N HIS A 117 1.19 1.42 -7.56
CA HIS A 117 -0.10 2.12 -7.66
C HIS A 117 -0.30 3.08 -6.48
N VAL A 118 -0.05 2.62 -5.26
CA VAL A 118 -0.19 3.44 -4.05
C VAL A 118 0.86 4.53 -3.98
N LEU A 119 2.13 4.25 -4.28
CA LEU A 119 3.18 5.26 -4.32
C LEU A 119 2.81 6.40 -5.28
N ASP A 120 2.27 6.06 -6.44
CA ASP A 120 1.84 7.03 -7.44
C ASP A 120 0.62 7.88 -7.00
N ILE A 121 -0.38 7.26 -6.35
CA ILE A 121 -1.49 7.98 -5.70
C ILE A 121 -0.95 8.96 -4.64
N LEU A 122 0.05 8.53 -3.89
CA LEU A 122 0.75 9.35 -2.91
C LEU A 122 1.78 10.29 -3.57
N GLY A 123 1.70 10.58 -4.87
CA GLY A 123 2.56 11.54 -5.56
C GLY A 123 4.04 11.16 -5.62
N ARG A 124 4.42 9.93 -5.23
CA ARG A 124 5.76 9.36 -5.36
C ARG A 124 5.91 8.68 -6.72
N THR A 125 5.49 9.36 -7.79
CA THR A 125 5.42 8.81 -9.16
C THR A 125 6.75 8.24 -9.63
N GLU A 126 7.86 8.90 -9.33
CA GLU A 126 9.18 8.41 -9.73
C GLU A 126 9.56 7.09 -9.04
N ASP A 127 9.25 6.94 -7.74
CA ASP A 127 9.49 5.69 -7.02
C ASP A 127 8.60 4.57 -7.56
N ALA A 128 7.35 4.91 -7.90
CA ALA A 128 6.41 3.97 -8.51
C ALA A 128 6.91 3.46 -9.88
N LEU A 129 7.36 4.36 -10.76
CA LEU A 129 7.90 4.01 -12.08
C LEU A 129 9.18 3.16 -11.95
N ARG A 130 10.11 3.54 -11.07
CA ARG A 130 11.31 2.74 -10.80
C ARG A 130 10.98 1.33 -10.31
N LEU A 131 9.94 1.20 -9.49
CA LEU A 131 9.48 -0.12 -9.02
C LEU A 131 8.90 -0.94 -10.17
N LEU A 132 8.04 -0.35 -11.01
CA LEU A 132 7.49 -1.03 -12.18
C LEU A 132 8.57 -1.48 -13.15
N ASP A 133 9.55 -0.62 -13.45
CA ASP A 133 10.63 -0.95 -14.37
C ASP A 133 11.44 -2.17 -13.90
N ARG A 134 11.70 -2.28 -12.59
CA ARG A 134 12.34 -3.45 -11.99
C ARG A 134 11.46 -4.70 -12.05
N SER A 135 10.15 -4.54 -12.05
CA SER A 135 9.20 -5.66 -12.07
C SER A 135 8.82 -6.13 -13.48
N ARG A 136 9.28 -5.48 -14.55
CA ARG A 136 8.88 -5.76 -15.95
C ARG A 136 9.12 -7.20 -16.42
N GLU A 137 10.15 -7.88 -15.93
CA GLU A 137 10.50 -9.24 -16.38
C GLU A 137 9.60 -10.32 -15.74
N ALA A 138 9.11 -10.08 -14.52
CA ALA A 138 8.31 -11.02 -13.74
C ALA A 138 6.91 -11.36 -14.33
N PRO A 139 6.16 -10.43 -14.95
CA PRO A 139 4.84 -10.67 -15.55
C PRO A 139 4.79 -11.83 -16.55
N SER A 140 5.88 -12.09 -17.29
CA SER A 140 5.94 -13.18 -18.27
C SER A 140 5.70 -14.56 -17.65
N ALA A 141 6.08 -14.74 -16.38
CA ALA A 141 5.90 -15.99 -15.62
C ALA A 141 4.52 -16.12 -14.96
N VAL A 142 3.76 -15.02 -14.84
CA VAL A 142 2.45 -15.03 -14.16
C VAL A 142 1.41 -15.72 -15.03
N ARG A 143 0.86 -16.84 -14.56
CA ARG A 143 -0.22 -17.57 -15.24
C ARG A 143 -1.60 -17.33 -14.65
N GLU A 144 -1.65 -16.80 -13.43
CA GLU A 144 -2.91 -16.55 -12.77
C GLU A 144 -3.63 -15.35 -13.37
N VAL A 145 -4.94 -15.47 -13.56
CA VAL A 145 -5.79 -14.45 -14.20
C VAL A 145 -6.44 -13.47 -13.21
N SER A 146 -6.24 -13.68 -11.91
CA SER A 146 -6.96 -12.96 -10.85
C SER A 146 -6.58 -11.48 -10.75
N LEU A 147 -7.47 -10.70 -10.15
CA LEU A 147 -7.19 -9.33 -9.73
C LEU A 147 -6.13 -9.28 -8.62
N TYR A 148 -6.13 -10.28 -7.73
CA TYR A 148 -5.34 -10.26 -6.50
C TYR A 148 -3.83 -10.28 -6.78
N ARG A 149 -3.37 -11.33 -7.47
CA ARG A 149 -1.95 -11.58 -7.76
C ARG A 149 -1.66 -11.81 -9.25
N GLY A 150 -2.70 -11.77 -10.08
CA GLY A 150 -2.66 -12.22 -11.48
C GLY A 150 -2.68 -11.10 -12.52
N LEU A 151 -2.82 -11.53 -13.77
CA LEU A 151 -2.78 -10.72 -14.98
C LEU A 151 -3.80 -9.57 -14.97
N ALA A 152 -5.02 -9.77 -14.43
CA ALA A 152 -6.01 -8.71 -14.39
C ALA A 152 -5.56 -7.51 -13.55
N GLY A 153 -4.97 -7.75 -12.36
CA GLY A 153 -4.45 -6.68 -11.51
C GLY A 153 -3.23 -5.97 -12.11
N ILE A 154 -2.33 -6.74 -12.71
CA ILE A 154 -1.16 -6.21 -13.43
C ILE A 154 -1.61 -5.29 -14.57
N GLY A 155 -2.52 -5.77 -15.43
CA GLY A 155 -3.03 -5.04 -16.59
C GLY A 155 -3.75 -3.74 -16.21
N LEU A 156 -4.60 -3.77 -15.17
CA LEU A 156 -5.29 -2.57 -14.69
C LEU A 156 -4.31 -1.50 -14.20
N ASN A 157 -3.25 -1.90 -13.48
CA ASN A 157 -2.25 -0.93 -13.06
C ASN A 157 -1.44 -0.39 -14.23
N LEU A 158 -1.09 -1.21 -15.22
CA LEU A 158 -0.42 -0.74 -16.43
C LEU A 158 -1.28 0.29 -17.20
N LEU A 159 -2.59 0.08 -17.28
CA LEU A 159 -3.52 1.07 -17.86
C LEU A 159 -3.54 2.38 -17.06
N HIS A 160 -3.50 2.31 -15.72
CA HIS A 160 -3.37 3.50 -14.86
C HIS A 160 -2.11 4.30 -15.19
N PHE A 161 -0.95 3.64 -15.30
CA PHE A 161 0.30 4.32 -15.64
C PHE A 161 0.35 4.81 -17.09
N ALA A 162 -0.27 4.10 -18.04
CA ALA A 162 -0.43 4.56 -19.41
C ALA A 162 -1.25 5.87 -19.47
N ALA A 163 -2.36 5.94 -18.73
CA ALA A 163 -3.19 7.14 -18.66
C ALA A 163 -2.47 8.32 -17.98
N ARG A 164 -1.68 8.04 -16.93
CA ARG A 164 -0.95 9.09 -16.19
C ARG A 164 0.26 9.65 -16.92
N THR A 165 1.05 8.79 -17.55
CA THR A 165 2.33 9.19 -18.16
C THR A 165 2.22 9.47 -19.66
N GLY A 166 1.14 9.01 -20.31
CA GLY A 166 0.99 9.08 -21.76
C GLY A 166 1.96 8.18 -22.53
N THR A 167 2.71 7.30 -21.86
CA THR A 167 3.71 6.45 -22.52
C THR A 167 3.08 5.24 -23.21
N ALA A 168 3.51 5.00 -24.45
CA ALA A 168 3.04 3.87 -25.25
C ALA A 168 3.42 2.52 -24.62
N ALA A 169 4.59 2.42 -23.98
CA ALA A 169 5.11 1.17 -23.40
C ALA A 169 4.13 0.54 -22.40
N HIS A 170 3.63 1.29 -21.41
CA HIS A 170 2.67 0.76 -20.43
C HIS A 170 1.35 0.32 -21.09
N ARG A 171 0.92 1.01 -22.16
CA ARG A 171 -0.28 0.64 -22.91
C ARG A 171 -0.06 -0.66 -23.69
N GLU A 172 1.09 -0.80 -24.34
CA GLU A 172 1.46 -2.02 -25.09
C GLU A 172 1.56 -3.23 -24.16
N GLU A 173 2.18 -3.06 -22.99
CA GLU A 173 2.26 -4.10 -21.96
C GLU A 173 0.86 -4.48 -21.43
N ALA A 174 0.00 -3.48 -21.18
CA ALA A 174 -1.37 -3.74 -20.76
C ALA A 174 -2.14 -4.56 -21.81
N LEU A 175 -1.95 -4.26 -23.10
CA LEU A 175 -2.57 -5.01 -24.20
C LEU A 175 -2.02 -6.44 -24.29
N ALA A 176 -0.71 -6.62 -24.13
CA ALA A 176 -0.10 -7.95 -24.10
C ALA A 176 -0.64 -8.80 -22.93
N VAL A 177 -0.77 -8.20 -21.74
CA VAL A 177 -1.38 -8.84 -20.57
C VAL A 177 -2.86 -9.19 -20.82
N ALA A 178 -3.61 -8.29 -21.45
CA ALA A 178 -5.01 -8.52 -21.81
C ALA A 178 -5.18 -9.67 -22.84
N GLY A 179 -4.28 -9.78 -23.82
CA GLY A 179 -4.28 -10.89 -24.78
C GLY A 179 -4.09 -12.24 -24.07
N ARG A 180 -3.10 -12.32 -23.18
CA ARG A 180 -2.84 -13.52 -22.37
C ARG A 180 -4.02 -13.87 -21.45
N LEU A 181 -4.69 -12.87 -20.89
CA LEU A 181 -5.88 -13.06 -20.07
C LEU A 181 -7.02 -13.68 -20.91
N ALA A 182 -7.25 -13.18 -22.12
CA ALA A 182 -8.29 -13.68 -23.02
C ALA A 182 -8.02 -15.11 -23.53
N GLU A 183 -6.77 -15.50 -23.68
CA GLU A 183 -6.38 -16.87 -24.05
C GLU A 183 -6.57 -17.89 -22.90
N ALA A 184 -6.69 -17.41 -21.66
CA ALA A 184 -6.71 -18.24 -20.46
C ALA A 184 -8.12 -18.52 -19.89
N VAL A 185 -9.18 -17.96 -20.50
CA VAL A 185 -10.60 -18.13 -20.12
C VAL A 185 -11.42 -18.67 -21.28
#